data_AF-A0A2E4DAV6-F1
#
_entry.id   AF-A0A2E4DAV6-F1
#
_cell.length_a   1.000
_cell.length_b   1.000
_cell.length_c   1.000
_cell.angle_alpha   90.00
_cell.angle_beta   90.00
_cell.angle_gamma   90.00
#
_symmetry.space_group_name_H-M   'P 1'
#
loop_
_entity.id
_entity.type
_entity.pdbx_description
1 polymer ?
#
loop_
_entity_poly.entity_id
_entity_poly.type
_entity_poly.pdbx_seq_one_letter_code
_entity_poly.pdbx_strand_id
1 'polypeptide(L)'
;MVLIRILFLFITMSMASASMSIIGEKFIQDYYGPVDPSFKYDAYKNEVQYLDDWLLETYVTRPVSHQLNQLENYFSTEFFIGAYCPDSEFDKVETYIRYLYRLQTLSYLFQSLREHEYLTKKFQFNSGCSVEWSQFVKQCSPKSSEMKRFLKDSGLAFSNLKTLRVPFEESSKDHYMRWLQNLKSNNPSSLTQYRLLNVCKNNCVKAKKKNLSGHISRVCEEEKKLFLNICSEEDLIYGLSGVEEAFELISTSVGIRGINQNGYAVGCLKRFVQENKMSEAYPSRMLNNIFKVLYDYNLNTKPNRAQGILYEVGSNKEFTDKGLAQLFVPPKKKAELPVKKVAQKSAVEVFNPEFEKIELPEFEPKKIVKTKPKKVVAKKIEEPVVKKSSFAISSEFREKYNLAEVEVDLERFKYDYVFSLSTIEKLKPKIEIFSQVSSLRAMKKNDKLGTQAAPIPLRFIKFLIEAEEHKSLFNIIMVLGDSFYIFNDIDENISKKDVIKINNNEATNFKWKMHILEKL
;
A
#
# COMPACT_ATOMS: atom_id res chain seq x y z
N MET A 1 -13.40 -3.88 -101.02
CA MET A 1 -13.36 -4.94 -99.99
C MET A 1 -12.63 -6.23 -100.42
N VAL A 2 -12.50 -6.56 -101.71
CA VAL A 2 -11.75 -7.76 -102.15
C VAL A 2 -10.22 -7.58 -102.01
N LEU A 3 -9.68 -6.39 -102.31
CA LEU A 3 -8.23 -6.12 -102.17
C LEU A 3 -7.72 -6.15 -100.72
N ILE A 4 -8.54 -5.73 -99.74
CA ILE A 4 -8.17 -5.77 -98.32
C ILE A 4 -8.12 -7.21 -97.80
N ARG A 5 -8.98 -8.10 -98.31
CA ARG A 5 -8.96 -9.53 -97.94
C ARG A 5 -7.77 -10.28 -98.53
N ILE A 6 -7.29 -9.90 -99.71
CA ILE A 6 -6.08 -10.49 -100.32
C ILE A 6 -4.81 -10.01 -99.60
N LEU A 7 -4.77 -8.74 -99.17
CA LEU A 7 -3.65 -8.21 -98.40
C LEU A 7 -3.55 -8.86 -97.01
N PHE A 8 -4.68 -9.14 -96.36
CA PHE A 8 -4.69 -9.80 -95.05
C PHE A 8 -4.25 -11.28 -95.13
N LEU A 9 -4.62 -12.00 -96.20
CA LEU A 9 -4.18 -13.38 -96.44
C LEU A 9 -2.67 -13.49 -96.71
N PHE A 10 -2.07 -12.51 -97.40
CA PHE A 10 -0.61 -12.46 -97.61
C PHE A 10 0.18 -12.08 -96.35
N ILE A 11 -0.39 -11.23 -95.48
CA ILE A 11 0.24 -10.88 -94.19
C ILE A 11 0.16 -12.06 -93.20
N THR A 12 -0.90 -12.88 -93.23
CA THR A 12 -1.00 -14.07 -92.37
C THR A 12 -0.18 -15.27 -92.87
N MET A 13 0.07 -15.41 -94.19
CA MET A 13 0.94 -16.46 -94.71
C MET A 13 2.44 -16.14 -94.61
N SER A 14 2.84 -14.87 -94.50
CA SER A 14 4.25 -14.48 -94.32
C SER A 14 4.75 -14.55 -92.87
N MET A 15 3.84 -14.64 -91.88
CA MET A 15 4.20 -14.83 -90.46
C MET A 15 4.24 -16.31 -90.03
N ALA A 16 3.83 -17.24 -90.90
CA ALA A 16 3.82 -18.68 -90.60
C ALA A 16 5.10 -19.42 -91.07
N SER A 17 6.19 -18.71 -91.34
CA SER A 17 7.45 -19.29 -91.84
C SER A 17 8.69 -18.72 -91.15
N ALA A 18 8.69 -18.68 -89.82
CA ALA A 18 9.92 -18.43 -89.05
C ALA A 18 9.83 -18.96 -87.61
N SER A 19 9.47 -20.24 -87.45
CA SER A 19 9.92 -20.99 -86.28
C SER A 19 10.25 -22.40 -86.73
N MET A 20 11.33 -22.50 -87.51
CA MET A 20 12.08 -23.74 -87.53
C MET A 20 12.55 -23.92 -86.08
N SER A 21 11.86 -24.78 -85.33
CA SER A 21 12.32 -25.23 -84.02
C SER A 21 13.65 -25.94 -84.26
N ILE A 22 14.75 -25.20 -84.17
CA ILE A 22 16.08 -25.78 -84.06
C ILE A 22 16.09 -26.45 -82.69
N ILE A 23 15.78 -27.75 -82.67
CA ILE A 23 16.11 -28.64 -81.57
C ILE A 23 17.62 -28.85 -81.68
N GLY A 24 18.36 -27.89 -81.13
CA GLY A 24 19.81 -27.90 -81.01
C GLY A 24 20.15 -27.22 -79.69
N GLU A 25 21.04 -27.84 -78.92
CA GLU A 25 21.56 -27.26 -77.69
C GLU A 25 22.10 -25.86 -77.98
N LYS A 26 21.50 -24.83 -77.38
CA LYS A 26 22.09 -23.49 -77.42
C LYS A 26 23.39 -23.52 -76.61
N PHE A 27 24.43 -22.86 -77.12
CA PHE A 27 25.67 -22.69 -76.37
C PHE A 27 25.38 -22.01 -75.03
N ILE A 28 26.02 -22.47 -73.95
CA ILE A 28 25.87 -21.91 -72.59
C ILE A 28 26.13 -20.39 -72.56
N GLN A 29 26.93 -19.88 -73.50
CA GLN A 29 27.24 -18.46 -73.66
C GLN A 29 26.02 -17.60 -74.05
N ASP A 30 24.96 -18.21 -74.58
CA ASP A 30 23.71 -17.54 -74.97
C ASP A 30 22.56 -17.80 -73.98
N TYR A 31 22.85 -18.41 -72.82
CA TYR A 31 21.88 -18.68 -71.78
C TYR A 31 21.78 -17.48 -70.81
N TYR A 32 20.63 -16.81 -70.81
CA TYR A 32 20.32 -15.68 -69.93
C TYR A 32 19.33 -16.05 -68.81
N GLY A 33 19.27 -17.34 -68.45
CA GLY A 33 18.42 -17.83 -67.35
C GLY A 33 19.18 -18.00 -66.04
N PRO A 34 18.49 -18.46 -64.98
CA PRO A 34 19.11 -18.68 -63.68
C PRO A 34 20.16 -19.80 -63.74
N VAL A 35 21.26 -19.62 -63.03
CA VAL A 35 22.32 -20.61 -62.84
C VAL A 35 21.78 -21.85 -62.11
N ASP A 36 20.84 -21.66 -61.17
CA ASP A 36 20.11 -22.74 -60.51
C ASP A 36 18.65 -22.83 -61.02
N PRO A 37 18.20 -23.98 -61.58
CA PRO A 37 16.83 -24.14 -62.07
C PRO A 37 15.77 -24.15 -60.96
N SER A 38 16.18 -24.14 -59.68
CA SER A 38 15.27 -24.09 -58.54
C SER A 38 14.50 -22.78 -58.49
N PHE A 39 13.18 -22.87 -58.26
CA PHE A 39 12.31 -21.70 -58.14
C PHE A 39 11.32 -21.87 -56.99
N LYS A 40 10.78 -20.74 -56.53
CA LYS A 40 9.63 -20.68 -55.63
C LYS A 40 8.51 -19.94 -56.34
N TYR A 41 7.29 -20.41 -56.15
CA TYR A 41 6.11 -19.74 -56.66
C TYR A 41 5.50 -18.89 -55.53
N ASP A 42 5.40 -17.58 -55.74
CA ASP A 42 4.70 -16.67 -54.84
C ASP A 42 3.21 -16.64 -55.21
N ALA A 43 2.41 -17.34 -54.41
CA ALA A 43 0.96 -17.44 -54.63
C ALA A 43 0.22 -16.10 -54.47
N TYR A 44 0.80 -15.10 -53.79
CA TYR A 44 0.16 -13.80 -53.59
C TYR A 44 0.39 -12.86 -54.77
N LYS A 45 1.57 -12.94 -55.41
CA LYS A 45 1.89 -12.16 -56.61
C LYS A 45 1.60 -12.90 -57.91
N ASN A 46 1.34 -14.21 -57.83
CA ASN A 46 1.16 -15.11 -58.97
C ASN A 46 2.38 -15.12 -59.90
N GLU A 47 3.58 -15.13 -59.32
CA GLU A 47 4.85 -15.06 -60.05
C GLU A 47 5.78 -16.21 -59.63
N VAL A 48 6.60 -16.66 -60.59
CA VAL A 48 7.67 -17.63 -60.36
C VAL A 48 8.95 -16.84 -60.12
N GLN A 49 9.51 -16.96 -58.91
CA GLN A 49 10.77 -16.34 -58.54
C GLN A 49 11.87 -17.41 -58.50
N TYR A 50 12.92 -17.22 -59.31
CA TYR A 50 14.06 -18.12 -59.32
C TYR A 50 14.93 -17.92 -58.09
N LEU A 51 15.63 -18.99 -57.67
CA LEU A 51 16.43 -18.97 -56.45
C LEU A 51 17.55 -17.92 -56.50
N ASP A 52 18.11 -17.68 -57.68
CA ASP A 52 19.17 -16.69 -57.91
C ASP A 52 18.65 -15.26 -57.73
N ASP A 53 17.46 -14.96 -58.25
CA ASP A 53 16.81 -13.65 -58.09
C ASP A 53 16.46 -13.42 -56.62
N TRP A 54 15.92 -14.44 -55.95
CA TRP A 54 15.66 -14.40 -54.52
C TRP A 54 16.95 -14.21 -53.70
N LEU A 55 18.03 -14.89 -54.07
CA LEU A 55 19.34 -14.72 -53.45
C LEU A 55 19.87 -13.31 -53.67
N LEU A 56 19.81 -12.76 -54.88
CA LEU A 56 20.25 -11.39 -55.17
C LEU A 56 19.45 -10.34 -54.38
N GLU A 57 18.13 -10.48 -54.34
CA GLU A 57 17.25 -9.60 -53.55
C GLU A 57 17.52 -9.71 -52.04
N THR A 58 17.85 -10.91 -51.55
CA THR A 58 18.09 -11.17 -50.12
C THR A 58 19.57 -11.09 -49.72
N TYR A 59 20.51 -10.98 -50.66
CA TYR A 59 21.95 -11.09 -50.40
C TYR A 59 22.45 -9.94 -49.54
N VAL A 60 21.99 -8.72 -49.81
CA VAL A 60 22.34 -7.53 -49.01
C VAL A 60 21.55 -7.51 -47.71
N THR A 61 20.28 -7.91 -47.74
CA THR A 61 19.43 -7.85 -46.55
C THR A 61 19.74 -8.95 -45.55
N ARG A 62 20.31 -10.09 -45.93
CA ARG A 62 20.55 -11.21 -45.00
C ARG A 62 21.71 -10.98 -44.01
N PRO A 63 22.88 -10.43 -44.39
CA PRO A 63 23.94 -10.05 -43.45
C PRO A 63 23.59 -8.77 -42.68
N VAL A 64 23.00 -7.80 -43.38
CA VAL A 64 22.68 -6.47 -42.82
C VAL A 64 21.46 -6.54 -41.90
N SER A 65 20.49 -7.43 -42.15
CA SER A 65 19.32 -7.61 -41.27
C SER A 65 19.71 -8.04 -39.88
N HIS A 66 20.74 -8.88 -39.69
CA HIS A 66 21.15 -9.23 -38.33
C HIS A 66 21.67 -8.01 -37.57
N GLN A 67 22.52 -7.19 -38.20
CA GLN A 67 23.07 -5.98 -37.59
C GLN A 67 22.02 -4.88 -37.43
N LEU A 68 21.13 -4.70 -38.41
CA LEU A 68 20.00 -3.78 -38.31
C LEU A 68 19.00 -4.22 -37.25
N ASN A 69 18.69 -5.52 -37.14
CA ASN A 69 17.83 -6.05 -36.08
C ASN A 69 18.51 -5.89 -34.71
N GLN A 70 19.84 -6.05 -34.62
CA GLN A 70 20.58 -5.77 -33.39
C GLN A 70 20.54 -4.29 -33.03
N LEU A 71 20.67 -3.39 -34.01
CA LEU A 71 20.60 -1.95 -33.82
C LEU A 71 19.18 -1.50 -33.46
N GLU A 72 18.17 -2.05 -34.13
CA GLU A 72 16.76 -1.84 -33.83
C GLU A 72 16.41 -2.38 -32.45
N ASN A 73 16.89 -3.56 -32.07
CA ASN A 73 16.74 -4.10 -30.73
C ASN A 73 17.44 -3.20 -29.70
N TYR A 74 18.65 -2.74 -29.96
CA TYR A 74 19.36 -1.79 -29.09
C TYR A 74 18.56 -0.50 -28.91
N PHE A 75 18.09 0.12 -29.99
CA PHE A 75 17.33 1.36 -29.91
C PHE A 75 15.97 1.15 -29.23
N SER A 76 15.23 0.11 -29.59
CA SER A 76 13.89 -0.21 -29.04
C SER A 76 13.92 -0.73 -27.61
N THR A 77 15.07 -1.21 -27.12
CA THR A 77 15.24 -1.72 -25.76
C THR A 77 16.29 -0.91 -24.99
N GLU A 78 17.56 -1.29 -25.06
CA GLU A 78 18.65 -0.78 -24.22
C GLU A 78 18.78 0.74 -24.20
N PHE A 79 18.73 1.39 -25.37
CA PHE A 79 18.85 2.84 -25.48
C PHE A 79 17.67 3.57 -24.83
N PHE A 80 16.42 3.19 -25.15
CA PHE A 80 15.26 3.81 -24.53
C PHE A 80 15.25 3.55 -23.02
N ILE A 81 15.54 2.32 -22.59
CA ILE A 81 15.58 1.96 -21.17
C ILE A 81 16.64 2.77 -20.43
N GLY A 82 17.86 2.89 -20.98
CA GLY A 82 18.95 3.70 -20.42
C GLY A 82 18.65 5.20 -20.43
N ALA A 83 17.92 5.71 -21.41
CA ALA A 83 17.45 7.09 -21.44
C ALA A 83 16.43 7.40 -20.33
N TYR A 84 15.56 6.43 -19.99
CA TYR A 84 14.59 6.54 -18.90
C TYR A 84 15.16 6.18 -17.52
N CYS A 85 16.33 5.54 -17.46
CA CYS A 85 17.05 5.28 -16.21
C CYS A 85 18.55 5.09 -16.50
N PRO A 86 19.34 6.17 -16.40
CA PRO A 86 20.79 6.09 -16.59
C PRO A 86 21.46 5.17 -15.57
N ASP A 87 22.58 4.53 -15.91
CA ASP A 87 23.30 3.60 -15.02
C ASP A 87 23.58 4.22 -13.64
N SER A 88 24.04 5.48 -13.62
CA SER A 88 24.32 6.21 -12.38
C SER A 88 23.12 6.37 -11.45
N GLU A 89 21.90 6.36 -12.00
CA GLU A 89 20.67 6.41 -11.21
C GLU A 89 20.19 5.01 -10.84
N PHE A 90 20.29 4.08 -11.78
CA PHE A 90 19.91 2.67 -11.58
C PHE A 90 20.67 2.03 -10.42
N ASP A 91 22.00 2.16 -10.40
CA ASP A 91 22.87 1.56 -9.37
C ASP A 91 22.51 2.01 -7.94
N LYS A 92 22.02 3.25 -7.80
CA LYS A 92 21.61 3.81 -6.50
C LYS A 92 20.31 3.18 -5.98
N VAL A 93 19.42 2.76 -6.88
CA VAL A 93 18.05 2.38 -6.54
C VAL A 93 17.77 0.88 -6.71
N GLU A 94 18.62 0.15 -7.43
CA GLU A 94 18.46 -1.28 -7.76
C GLU A 94 18.11 -2.13 -6.52
N THR A 95 18.93 -2.02 -5.47
CA THR A 95 18.74 -2.77 -4.22
C THR A 95 17.40 -2.48 -3.55
N TYR A 96 16.95 -1.23 -3.61
CA TYR A 96 15.67 -0.82 -3.05
C TYR A 96 14.49 -1.25 -3.93
N ILE A 97 14.64 -1.22 -5.26
CA ILE A 97 13.64 -1.78 -6.18
C ILE A 97 13.42 -3.26 -5.88
N ARG A 98 14.50 -4.04 -5.73
CA ARG A 98 14.39 -5.45 -5.34
C ARG A 98 13.67 -5.62 -4.01
N TYR A 99 13.96 -4.76 -3.03
CA TYR A 99 13.25 -4.73 -1.76
C TYR A 99 11.75 -4.45 -1.94
N LEU A 100 11.33 -3.51 -2.80
CA LEU A 100 9.92 -3.22 -3.07
C LEU A 100 9.18 -4.44 -3.64
N TYR A 101 9.79 -5.18 -4.56
CA TYR A 101 9.21 -6.41 -5.10
C TYR A 101 9.07 -7.51 -4.03
N ARG A 102 10.08 -7.69 -3.19
CA ARG A 102 10.01 -8.60 -2.03
C ARG A 102 8.89 -8.18 -1.08
N LEU A 103 8.81 -6.90 -0.75
CA LEU A 103 7.81 -6.33 0.14
C LEU A 103 6.39 -6.55 -0.40
N GLN A 104 6.16 -6.28 -1.68
CA GLN A 104 4.88 -6.51 -2.34
C GLN A 104 4.50 -8.00 -2.29
N THR A 105 5.46 -8.87 -2.57
CA THR A 105 5.25 -10.33 -2.49
C THR A 105 4.88 -10.77 -1.08
N LEU A 106 5.61 -10.31 -0.06
CA LEU A 106 5.32 -10.62 1.35
C LEU A 106 3.93 -10.13 1.76
N SER A 107 3.53 -8.94 1.31
CA SER A 107 2.20 -8.37 1.59
C SER A 107 1.07 -9.23 1.02
N TYR A 108 1.23 -9.74 -0.20
CA TYR A 108 0.24 -10.60 -0.85
C TYR A 108 0.24 -12.03 -0.30
N LEU A 109 1.41 -12.59 0.01
CA LEU A 109 1.52 -13.87 0.71
C LEU A 109 0.87 -13.82 2.10
N PHE A 110 1.04 -12.72 2.82
CA PHE A 110 0.37 -12.50 4.10
C PHE A 110 -1.16 -12.54 3.95
N GLN A 111 -1.71 -11.84 2.97
CA GLN A 111 -3.17 -11.87 2.70
C GLN A 111 -3.65 -13.27 2.32
N SER A 112 -2.90 -13.97 1.48
CA SER A 112 -3.18 -15.35 1.08
C SER A 112 -3.24 -16.29 2.29
N LEU A 113 -2.21 -16.26 3.15
CA LEU A 113 -2.16 -17.05 4.38
C LEU A 113 -3.33 -16.74 5.32
N ARG A 114 -3.73 -15.46 5.43
CA ARG A 114 -4.88 -15.04 6.23
C ARG A 114 -6.21 -15.54 5.68
N GLU A 115 -6.36 -15.64 4.36
CA GLU A 115 -7.54 -16.26 3.74
C GLU A 115 -7.60 -17.77 4.02
N HIS A 116 -6.47 -18.47 3.89
CA HIS A 116 -6.39 -19.90 4.20
C HIS A 116 -6.73 -20.18 5.67
N GLU A 117 -6.25 -19.35 6.60
CA GLU A 117 -6.63 -19.39 8.02
C GLU A 117 -8.14 -19.17 8.21
N TYR A 118 -8.71 -18.18 7.52
CA TYR A 118 -10.13 -17.85 7.60
C TYR A 118 -11.00 -19.04 7.15
N LEU A 119 -10.68 -19.64 5.99
CA LEU A 119 -11.43 -20.79 5.48
C LEU A 119 -11.27 -22.04 6.35
N THR A 120 -10.06 -22.25 6.90
CA THR A 120 -9.80 -23.33 7.86
C THR A 120 -10.74 -23.24 9.05
N LYS A 121 -10.90 -22.02 9.61
CA LYS A 121 -11.84 -21.75 10.71
C LYS A 121 -13.30 -21.86 10.26
N LYS A 122 -13.63 -21.27 9.10
CA LYS A 122 -15.01 -21.20 8.59
C LYS A 122 -15.63 -22.56 8.35
N PHE A 123 -14.85 -23.51 7.83
CA PHE A 123 -15.33 -24.86 7.54
C PHE A 123 -14.90 -25.92 8.55
N GLN A 124 -14.26 -25.51 9.65
CA GLN A 124 -13.80 -26.41 10.72
C GLN A 124 -13.00 -27.60 10.16
N PHE A 125 -11.93 -27.30 9.43
CA PHE A 125 -11.02 -28.35 8.96
C PHE A 125 -10.10 -28.79 10.10
N ASN A 126 -10.04 -30.11 10.38
CA ASN A 126 -9.24 -30.68 11.47
C ASN A 126 -7.72 -30.46 11.32
N SER A 127 -7.25 -30.31 10.08
CA SER A 127 -5.87 -29.97 9.72
C SER A 127 -5.93 -28.84 8.69
N GLY A 128 -5.46 -27.64 9.02
CA GLY A 128 -5.51 -26.54 8.06
C GLY A 128 -4.47 -25.47 8.36
N CYS A 129 -4.66 -24.31 7.75
CA CYS A 129 -3.70 -23.22 7.88
C CYS A 129 -3.87 -22.52 9.23
N SER A 130 -2.81 -22.49 10.02
CA SER A 130 -2.68 -21.66 11.21
C SER A 130 -1.27 -21.09 11.24
N VAL A 131 -1.16 -19.78 11.47
CA VAL A 131 0.11 -19.08 11.57
C VAL A 131 0.13 -18.26 12.86
N GLU A 132 1.08 -18.56 13.73
CA GLU A 132 1.41 -17.69 14.86
C GLU A 132 2.37 -16.60 14.39
N TRP A 133 1.83 -15.53 13.80
CA TRP A 133 2.60 -14.46 13.14
C TRP A 133 3.75 -13.90 14.00
N SER A 134 3.54 -13.73 15.31
CA SER A 134 4.56 -13.21 16.23
C SER A 134 5.76 -14.13 16.42
N GLN A 135 5.59 -15.45 16.28
CA GLN A 135 6.68 -16.43 16.34
C GLN A 135 7.23 -16.74 14.95
N PHE A 136 6.34 -16.85 13.96
CA PHE A 136 6.66 -17.17 12.59
C PHE A 136 7.64 -16.17 11.98
N VAL A 137 7.41 -14.87 12.19
CA VAL A 137 8.24 -13.80 11.62
C VAL A 137 9.62 -13.72 12.29
N LYS A 138 9.77 -14.24 13.53
CA LYS A 138 11.08 -14.32 14.20
C LYS A 138 12.03 -15.33 13.56
N GLN A 139 11.52 -16.21 12.71
CA GLN A 139 12.33 -17.17 11.95
C GLN A 139 13.04 -16.51 10.76
N CYS A 140 12.64 -15.29 10.39
CA CYS A 140 13.28 -14.52 9.33
C CYS A 140 14.68 -14.05 9.76
N SER A 141 15.67 -14.22 8.87
CA SER A 141 17.06 -13.79 9.04
C SER A 141 17.47 -12.78 7.95
N PRO A 142 16.93 -11.54 8.00
CA PRO A 142 17.17 -10.53 6.96
C PRO A 142 18.65 -10.06 6.93
N LYS A 143 19.15 -9.72 5.74
CA LYS A 143 20.52 -9.23 5.51
C LYS A 143 20.56 -7.71 5.34
N SER A 144 19.70 -7.16 4.48
CA SER A 144 19.59 -5.73 4.17
C SER A 144 19.04 -4.90 5.33
N SER A 145 19.35 -3.61 5.31
CA SER A 145 18.88 -2.65 6.32
C SER A 145 17.36 -2.45 6.23
N GLU A 146 16.84 -2.45 5.00
CA GLU A 146 15.45 -2.29 4.62
C GLU A 146 14.60 -3.44 5.17
N MET A 147 15.00 -4.69 4.93
CA MET A 147 14.26 -5.85 5.40
C MET A 147 14.31 -5.99 6.93
N LYS A 148 15.45 -5.69 7.55
CA LYS A 148 15.59 -5.64 9.03
C LYS A 148 14.61 -4.65 9.66
N ARG A 149 14.52 -3.45 9.09
CA ARG A 149 13.59 -2.40 9.54
C ARG A 149 12.14 -2.83 9.32
N PHE A 150 11.80 -3.33 8.14
CA PHE A 150 10.47 -3.83 7.83
C PHE A 150 9.99 -4.88 8.84
N LEU A 151 10.83 -5.86 9.18
CA LEU A 151 10.46 -6.91 10.14
C LEU A 151 10.24 -6.36 11.55
N LYS A 152 11.04 -5.36 11.95
CA LYS A 152 10.86 -4.65 13.21
C LYS A 152 9.53 -3.89 13.25
N ASP A 153 9.23 -3.11 12.21
CA ASP A 153 8.03 -2.27 12.13
C ASP A 153 6.76 -3.13 11.98
N SER A 154 6.87 -4.21 11.19
CA SER A 154 5.80 -5.20 11.03
C SER A 154 5.52 -5.97 12.31
N GLY A 155 6.47 -6.08 13.24
CA GLY A 155 6.26 -6.69 14.55
C GLY A 155 5.05 -6.08 15.30
N LEU A 156 4.88 -4.76 15.22
CA LEU A 156 3.72 -4.08 15.80
C LEU A 156 2.43 -4.45 15.04
N ALA A 157 2.47 -4.44 13.71
CA ALA A 157 1.33 -4.82 12.87
C ALA A 157 0.88 -6.27 13.14
N PHE A 158 1.82 -7.20 13.31
CA PHE A 158 1.57 -8.59 13.66
C PHE A 158 0.98 -8.74 15.07
N SER A 159 1.46 -7.94 16.04
CA SER A 159 0.94 -7.96 17.42
C SER A 159 -0.50 -7.45 17.53
N ASN A 160 -0.90 -6.54 16.65
CA ASN A 160 -2.23 -5.92 16.63
C ASN A 160 -3.19 -6.57 15.62
N LEU A 161 -2.86 -7.76 15.12
CA LEU A 161 -3.74 -8.45 14.17
C LEU A 161 -5.09 -8.76 14.80
N LYS A 162 -6.17 -8.32 14.13
CA LYS A 162 -7.53 -8.68 14.50
C LYS A 162 -7.66 -10.20 14.47
N THR A 163 -8.27 -10.77 15.52
CA THR A 163 -8.63 -12.18 15.53
C THR A 163 -9.61 -12.47 14.40
N LEU A 164 -9.33 -13.52 13.62
CA LEU A 164 -10.26 -13.95 12.56
C LEU A 164 -11.53 -14.46 13.23
N ARG A 165 -12.63 -13.73 13.02
CA ARG A 165 -13.99 -14.12 13.43
C ARG A 165 -14.74 -14.53 12.18
N VAL A 166 -15.37 -15.70 12.24
CA VAL A 166 -16.26 -16.18 11.18
C VAL A 166 -17.69 -15.98 11.68
N PRO A 167 -18.56 -15.25 10.95
CA PRO A 167 -19.97 -15.17 11.27
C PRO A 167 -20.60 -16.57 11.31
N PHE A 168 -21.52 -16.82 12.24
CA PHE A 168 -22.13 -18.14 12.39
C PHE A 168 -22.88 -18.56 11.12
N GLU A 169 -23.55 -17.60 10.47
CA GLU A 169 -24.31 -17.75 9.24
C GLU A 169 -23.43 -18.27 8.08
N GLU A 170 -22.16 -17.85 8.06
CA GLU A 170 -21.19 -18.25 7.05
C GLU A 170 -20.60 -19.64 7.29
N SER A 171 -20.65 -20.15 8.53
CA SER A 171 -20.13 -21.47 8.90
C SER A 171 -21.09 -22.62 8.59
N SER A 172 -22.23 -22.33 7.95
CA SER A 172 -23.26 -23.33 7.64
C SER A 172 -22.79 -24.37 6.62
N LYS A 173 -23.42 -25.55 6.69
CA LYS A 173 -23.19 -26.65 5.74
C LYS A 173 -23.47 -26.22 4.30
N ASP A 174 -24.44 -25.33 4.08
CA ASP A 174 -24.82 -24.85 2.75
C ASP A 174 -23.75 -23.96 2.12
N HIS A 175 -23.08 -23.13 2.93
CA HIS A 175 -21.92 -22.35 2.47
C HIS A 175 -20.76 -23.27 2.09
N TYR A 176 -20.50 -24.31 2.88
CA TYR A 176 -19.48 -25.31 2.54
C TYR A 176 -19.82 -26.05 1.24
N MET A 177 -21.09 -26.46 1.05
CA MET A 177 -21.50 -27.17 -0.16
C MET A 177 -21.41 -26.29 -1.41
N ARG A 178 -21.82 -25.01 -1.33
CA ARG A 178 -21.64 -24.04 -2.43
C ARG A 178 -20.17 -23.80 -2.75
N TRP A 179 -19.34 -23.61 -1.73
CA TRP A 179 -17.89 -23.47 -1.90
C TRP A 179 -17.28 -24.74 -2.55
N LEU A 180 -17.70 -25.93 -2.12
CA LEU A 180 -17.21 -27.17 -2.71
C LEU A 180 -17.70 -27.34 -4.16
N GLN A 181 -18.93 -26.91 -4.47
CA GLN A 181 -19.48 -26.94 -5.82
C GLN A 181 -18.68 -26.05 -6.77
N ASN A 182 -18.34 -24.83 -6.36
CA ASN A 182 -17.49 -23.90 -7.10
C ASN A 182 -16.10 -24.50 -7.40
N LEU A 183 -15.52 -25.22 -6.42
CA LEU A 183 -14.27 -25.94 -6.63
C LEU A 183 -14.43 -27.09 -7.64
N LYS A 184 -15.56 -27.82 -7.60
CA LYS A 184 -15.84 -28.94 -8.50
C LYS A 184 -16.14 -28.50 -9.93
N SER A 185 -16.80 -27.36 -10.11
CA SER A 185 -17.14 -26.78 -11.41
C SER A 185 -15.99 -25.99 -12.04
N ASN A 186 -14.80 -26.00 -11.43
CA ASN A 186 -13.63 -25.23 -11.87
C ASN A 186 -13.91 -23.71 -11.98
N ASN A 187 -14.80 -23.21 -11.12
CA ASN A 187 -15.17 -21.80 -11.03
C ASN A 187 -14.84 -21.27 -9.62
N PRO A 188 -13.53 -21.08 -9.30
CA PRO A 188 -13.10 -20.69 -7.97
C PRO A 188 -13.62 -19.30 -7.57
N SER A 189 -14.23 -19.21 -6.39
CA SER A 189 -14.77 -17.98 -5.79
C SER A 189 -13.87 -17.41 -4.69
N SER A 190 -12.70 -18.00 -4.46
CA SER A 190 -11.74 -17.62 -3.41
C SER A 190 -10.31 -17.95 -3.86
N LEU A 191 -9.32 -17.22 -3.38
CA LEU A 191 -7.91 -17.48 -3.69
C LEU A 191 -7.53 -18.90 -3.28
N THR A 192 -8.04 -19.38 -2.16
CA THR A 192 -7.79 -20.74 -1.69
C THR A 192 -8.25 -21.79 -2.70
N GLN A 193 -9.41 -21.62 -3.33
CA GLN A 193 -9.87 -22.52 -4.39
C GLN A 193 -8.97 -22.43 -5.62
N TYR A 194 -8.57 -21.22 -6.03
CA TYR A 194 -7.60 -21.04 -7.12
C TYR A 194 -6.28 -21.79 -6.83
N ARG A 195 -5.75 -21.68 -5.61
CA ARG A 195 -4.54 -22.39 -5.19
C ARG A 195 -4.73 -23.90 -5.17
N LEU A 196 -5.85 -24.37 -4.64
CA LEU A 196 -6.19 -25.79 -4.60
C LEU A 196 -6.28 -26.41 -6.01
N LEU A 197 -6.92 -25.73 -6.97
CA LEU A 197 -7.01 -26.21 -8.35
C LEU A 197 -5.63 -26.38 -8.99
N ASN A 198 -4.72 -25.45 -8.71
CA ASN A 198 -3.33 -25.51 -9.19
C ASN A 198 -2.54 -26.68 -8.58
N VAL A 199 -2.66 -26.90 -7.26
CA VAL A 199 -1.94 -27.99 -6.56
C VAL A 199 -2.53 -29.36 -6.89
N CYS A 200 -3.85 -29.46 -7.02
CA CYS A 200 -4.54 -30.73 -7.20
C CYS A 200 -4.67 -31.22 -8.65
N LYS A 201 -4.43 -30.39 -9.68
CA LYS A 201 -4.60 -30.75 -11.11
C LYS A 201 -5.88 -31.58 -11.37
N ASN A 202 -7.04 -31.10 -10.90
CA ASN A 202 -8.38 -31.72 -10.96
C ASN A 202 -8.71 -32.85 -9.97
N ASN A 203 -7.77 -33.38 -9.19
CA ASN A 203 -8.07 -34.41 -8.18
C ASN A 203 -8.82 -33.87 -6.94
N CYS A 204 -8.81 -32.55 -6.73
CA CYS A 204 -9.56 -31.87 -5.68
C CYS A 204 -11.09 -32.01 -5.85
N VAL A 205 -11.57 -32.26 -7.08
CA VAL A 205 -13.01 -32.42 -7.41
C VAL A 205 -13.61 -33.67 -6.74
N LYS A 206 -12.79 -34.70 -6.50
CA LYS A 206 -13.19 -35.98 -5.88
C LYS A 206 -12.79 -36.09 -4.41
N ALA A 207 -12.15 -35.06 -3.84
CA ALA A 207 -11.59 -35.10 -2.50
C ALA A 207 -12.69 -35.03 -1.42
N LYS A 208 -12.65 -35.97 -0.45
CA LYS A 208 -13.44 -35.86 0.79
C LYS A 208 -12.90 -34.72 1.66
N LYS A 209 -13.70 -34.20 2.59
CA LYS A 209 -13.35 -33.11 3.52
C LYS A 209 -11.95 -33.29 4.18
N LYS A 210 -11.62 -34.52 4.59
CA LYS A 210 -10.33 -34.89 5.20
C LYS A 210 -9.13 -34.82 4.23
N ASN A 211 -9.34 -35.06 2.94
CA ASN A 211 -8.26 -34.94 1.95
C ASN A 211 -8.04 -33.47 1.58
N LEU A 212 -9.14 -32.71 1.49
CA LEU A 212 -9.10 -31.28 1.22
C LEU A 212 -8.37 -30.50 2.32
N SER A 213 -8.55 -30.87 3.59
CA SER A 213 -7.84 -30.28 4.72
C SER A 213 -6.32 -30.48 4.61
N GLY A 214 -5.89 -31.67 4.16
CA GLY A 214 -4.48 -31.94 3.85
C GLY A 214 -3.93 -31.08 2.70
N HIS A 215 -4.70 -30.88 1.64
CA HIS A 215 -4.30 -30.01 0.52
C HIS A 215 -4.19 -28.54 0.93
N ILE A 216 -5.13 -28.01 1.73
CA ILE A 216 -5.05 -26.64 2.26
C ILE A 216 -3.81 -26.48 3.14
N SER A 217 -3.52 -27.47 3.99
CA SER A 217 -2.32 -27.46 4.84
C SER A 217 -1.05 -27.40 3.98
N ARG A 218 -0.98 -28.20 2.91
CA ARG A 218 0.15 -28.17 1.96
C ARG A 218 0.33 -26.80 1.29
N VAL A 219 -0.75 -26.20 0.78
CA VAL A 219 -0.71 -24.85 0.18
C VAL A 219 -0.18 -23.82 1.19
N CYS A 220 -0.68 -23.88 2.42
CA CYS A 220 -0.25 -23.00 3.50
C CYS A 220 1.25 -23.18 3.82
N GLU A 221 1.76 -24.41 3.90
CA GLU A 221 3.19 -24.66 4.16
C GLU A 221 4.09 -24.23 2.99
N GLU A 222 3.66 -24.42 1.74
CA GLU A 222 4.39 -23.92 0.56
C GLU A 222 4.51 -22.38 0.58
N GLU A 223 3.43 -21.68 0.92
CA GLU A 223 3.41 -20.21 1.02
C GLU A 223 4.17 -19.69 2.24
N LYS A 224 4.10 -20.38 3.39
CA LYS A 224 4.93 -20.08 4.56
C LYS A 224 6.41 -20.19 4.25
N LYS A 225 6.82 -21.28 3.59
CA LYS A 225 8.22 -21.49 3.21
C LYS A 225 8.71 -20.39 2.28
N LEU A 226 7.89 -20.00 1.29
CA LEU A 226 8.24 -18.89 0.41
C LEU A 226 8.33 -17.57 1.19
N PHE A 227 7.38 -17.29 2.09
CA PHE A 227 7.42 -16.10 2.94
C PHE A 227 8.72 -16.03 3.74
N LEU A 228 9.13 -17.13 4.37
CA LEU A 228 10.38 -17.22 5.13
C LEU A 228 11.61 -16.99 4.25
N ASN A 229 11.66 -17.62 3.07
CA ASN A 229 12.76 -17.42 2.14
C ASN A 229 12.90 -15.95 1.70
N ILE A 230 11.78 -15.26 1.45
CA ILE A 230 11.79 -13.85 1.02
C ILE A 230 12.19 -12.94 2.19
N CYS A 231 11.63 -13.12 3.38
CA CYS A 231 11.97 -12.26 4.52
C CYS A 231 13.40 -12.47 5.03
N SER A 232 13.99 -13.64 4.77
CA SER A 232 15.42 -13.93 5.01
C SER A 232 16.33 -13.52 3.86
N GLU A 233 15.77 -13.04 2.74
CA GLU A 233 16.51 -12.67 1.53
C GLU A 233 17.38 -13.83 0.98
N GLU A 234 16.83 -15.03 1.03
CA GLU A 234 17.34 -16.27 0.42
C GLU A 234 16.54 -16.64 -0.84
N ASP A 235 15.63 -15.76 -1.25
CA ASP A 235 14.81 -15.88 -2.45
C ASP A 235 15.54 -15.45 -3.72
N LEU A 236 14.99 -15.90 -4.85
CA LEU A 236 15.39 -15.50 -6.20
C LEU A 236 14.33 -14.61 -6.85
N ILE A 237 13.65 -13.77 -6.05
CA ILE A 237 12.71 -12.76 -6.55
C ILE A 237 13.51 -11.51 -6.91
N TYR A 238 13.26 -11.05 -8.12
CA TYR A 238 13.76 -9.80 -8.65
C TYR A 238 12.55 -8.92 -9.02
N GLY A 239 12.24 -8.75 -10.30
CA GLY A 239 11.17 -7.89 -10.81
C GLY A 239 9.79 -8.53 -10.99
N LEU A 240 9.62 -9.82 -10.64
CA LEU A 240 8.45 -10.63 -10.95
C LEU A 240 8.01 -10.47 -12.41
N SER A 241 8.93 -10.70 -13.34
CA SER A 241 8.76 -10.40 -14.78
C SER A 241 7.55 -11.07 -15.45
N GLY A 242 7.03 -12.15 -14.88
CA GLY A 242 5.81 -12.82 -15.32
C GLY A 242 4.52 -12.44 -14.55
N VAL A 243 4.55 -11.37 -13.76
CA VAL A 243 3.44 -10.88 -12.93
C VAL A 243 3.29 -9.37 -13.13
N GLU A 244 2.51 -8.98 -14.13
CA GLU A 244 2.34 -7.57 -14.53
C GLU A 244 1.74 -6.73 -13.41
N GLU A 245 0.85 -7.32 -12.61
CA GLU A 245 0.19 -6.65 -11.48
C GLU A 245 1.21 -6.18 -10.43
N ALA A 246 2.35 -6.86 -10.29
CA ALA A 246 3.40 -6.44 -9.35
C ALA A 246 4.03 -5.11 -9.75
N PHE A 247 4.27 -4.91 -11.05
CA PHE A 247 4.79 -3.64 -11.57
C PHE A 247 3.78 -2.50 -11.34
N GLU A 248 2.51 -2.70 -11.70
CA GLU A 248 1.44 -1.72 -11.52
C GLU A 248 1.25 -1.30 -10.05
N LEU A 249 1.27 -2.28 -9.14
CA LEU A 249 1.13 -2.03 -7.71
C LEU A 249 2.28 -1.20 -7.16
N ILE A 250 3.52 -1.46 -7.60
CA ILE A 250 4.71 -0.75 -7.10
C ILE A 250 4.83 0.63 -7.74
N SER A 251 4.59 0.76 -9.04
CA SER A 251 4.71 2.03 -9.79
C SER A 251 3.76 3.11 -9.26
N THR A 252 2.59 2.71 -8.77
CA THR A 252 1.56 3.60 -8.20
C THR A 252 1.66 3.76 -6.68
N SER A 253 2.60 3.08 -6.03
CA SER A 253 2.69 3.04 -4.57
C SER A 253 3.41 4.24 -3.95
N VAL A 254 3.29 4.38 -2.63
CA VAL A 254 4.14 5.32 -1.84
C VAL A 254 5.62 4.90 -1.88
N GLY A 255 5.92 3.61 -2.01
CA GLY A 255 7.28 3.08 -2.06
C GLY A 255 8.10 3.65 -3.21
N ILE A 256 7.45 3.99 -4.34
CA ILE A 256 8.11 4.57 -5.52
C ILE A 256 8.75 5.92 -5.21
N ARG A 257 8.21 6.67 -4.25
CA ARG A 257 8.75 7.99 -3.86
C ARG A 257 10.15 7.88 -3.24
N GLY A 258 10.46 6.74 -2.63
CA GLY A 258 11.79 6.45 -2.10
C GLY A 258 12.89 6.32 -3.18
N ILE A 259 12.52 6.22 -4.46
CA ILE A 259 13.45 6.16 -5.61
C ILE A 259 13.20 7.25 -6.65
N ASN A 260 12.20 8.11 -6.46
CA ASN A 260 11.82 9.12 -7.43
C ASN A 260 12.45 10.50 -7.15
N GLN A 261 13.76 10.53 -6.92
CA GLN A 261 14.48 11.79 -6.66
C GLN A 261 14.61 12.64 -7.92
N ASN A 262 14.86 11.99 -9.07
CA ASN A 262 15.17 12.65 -10.35
C ASN A 262 14.13 12.37 -11.45
N GLY A 263 12.96 11.81 -11.12
CA GLY A 263 11.91 11.49 -12.10
C GLY A 263 12.06 10.16 -12.84
N TYR A 264 13.15 9.42 -12.61
CA TYR A 264 13.46 8.17 -13.32
C TYR A 264 12.84 6.90 -12.71
N ALA A 265 12.07 7.00 -11.62
CA ALA A 265 11.67 5.84 -10.83
C ALA A 265 10.95 4.73 -11.62
N VAL A 266 9.99 5.09 -12.48
CA VAL A 266 9.23 4.13 -13.28
C VAL A 266 10.11 3.51 -14.37
N GLY A 267 11.01 4.30 -14.96
CA GLY A 267 12.01 3.83 -15.92
C GLY A 267 12.95 2.82 -15.29
N CYS A 268 13.47 3.12 -14.10
CA CYS A 268 14.36 2.23 -13.35
C CYS A 268 13.63 0.95 -12.90
N LEU A 269 12.36 1.04 -12.51
CA LEU A 269 11.54 -0.12 -12.20
C LEU A 269 11.40 -1.04 -13.42
N LYS A 270 11.08 -0.47 -14.58
CA LYS A 270 10.94 -1.23 -15.84
C LYS A 270 12.27 -1.87 -16.26
N ARG A 271 13.37 -1.11 -16.19
CA ARG A 271 14.73 -1.59 -16.44
C ARG A 271 15.07 -2.80 -15.57
N PHE A 272 14.80 -2.69 -14.26
CA PHE A 272 15.09 -3.75 -13.30
C PHE A 272 14.38 -5.07 -13.65
N VAL A 273 13.11 -5.00 -14.05
CA VAL A 273 12.34 -6.17 -14.48
C VAL A 273 12.94 -6.81 -15.73
N GLN A 274 13.34 -6.00 -16.70
CA GLN A 274 13.87 -6.48 -17.98
C GLN A 274 15.23 -7.14 -17.82
N GLU A 275 16.16 -6.50 -17.10
CA GLU A 275 17.51 -7.04 -16.87
C GLU A 275 17.49 -8.33 -16.03
N ASN A 276 16.57 -8.44 -15.08
CA ASN A 276 16.51 -9.59 -14.19
C ASN A 276 15.59 -10.72 -14.65
N LYS A 277 14.90 -10.58 -15.80
CA LYS A 277 13.96 -11.58 -16.33
C LYS A 277 14.56 -12.99 -16.44
N MET A 278 15.84 -13.09 -16.81
CA MET A 278 16.55 -14.36 -16.98
C MET A 278 17.09 -14.94 -15.66
N SER A 279 17.26 -14.09 -14.64
CA SER A 279 17.79 -14.46 -13.32
C SER A 279 16.72 -14.96 -12.36
N GLU A 280 15.44 -14.79 -12.72
CA GLU A 280 14.31 -15.23 -11.92
C GLU A 280 14.09 -16.74 -12.02
N ALA A 281 14.15 -17.41 -10.86
CA ALA A 281 13.62 -18.76 -10.76
C ALA A 281 12.08 -18.73 -10.93
N TYR A 282 11.48 -19.90 -11.16
CA TYR A 282 10.05 -20.08 -11.47
C TYR A 282 9.08 -20.22 -10.25
N PRO A 283 9.13 -19.46 -9.12
CA PRO A 283 7.94 -19.31 -8.27
C PRO A 283 6.75 -18.62 -9.00
N SER A 284 6.96 -18.14 -10.23
CA SER A 284 6.05 -17.26 -10.98
C SER A 284 4.63 -17.81 -11.12
N ARG A 285 4.41 -19.12 -11.29
CA ARG A 285 3.04 -19.64 -11.44
C ARG A 285 2.23 -19.53 -10.15
N MET A 286 2.84 -19.75 -9.00
CA MET A 286 2.14 -19.56 -7.72
C MET A 286 1.84 -18.09 -7.50
N LEU A 287 2.86 -17.23 -7.64
CA LEU A 287 2.74 -15.81 -7.38
C LEU A 287 1.79 -15.13 -8.38
N ASN A 288 1.84 -15.45 -9.67
CA ASN A 288 0.93 -14.92 -10.68
C ASN A 288 -0.55 -15.15 -10.29
N ASN A 289 -0.90 -16.36 -9.86
CA ASN A 289 -2.27 -16.64 -9.40
C ASN A 289 -2.66 -15.83 -8.16
N ILE A 290 -1.75 -15.68 -7.19
CA ILE A 290 -2.00 -14.89 -5.98
C ILE A 290 -2.21 -13.42 -6.36
N PHE A 291 -1.32 -12.89 -7.19
CA PHE A 291 -1.36 -11.49 -7.61
C PHE A 291 -2.60 -11.19 -8.41
N LYS A 292 -2.94 -11.99 -9.42
CA LYS A 292 -4.14 -11.79 -10.25
C LYS A 292 -5.42 -11.71 -9.40
N VAL A 293 -5.61 -12.68 -8.49
CA VAL A 293 -6.82 -12.73 -7.65
C VAL A 293 -6.84 -11.59 -6.63
N LEU A 294 -5.72 -11.31 -5.95
CA LEU A 294 -5.68 -10.27 -4.92
C LEU A 294 -5.67 -8.86 -5.50
N TYR A 295 -5.08 -8.66 -6.68
CA TYR A 295 -5.07 -7.37 -7.38
C TYR A 295 -6.50 -6.93 -7.69
N ASP A 296 -7.27 -7.77 -8.39
CA ASP A 296 -8.67 -7.47 -8.71
C ASP A 296 -9.51 -7.29 -7.45
N TYR A 297 -9.33 -8.14 -6.44
CA TYR A 297 -10.06 -8.04 -5.18
C TYR A 297 -9.74 -6.74 -4.43
N ASN A 298 -8.46 -6.38 -4.31
CA ASN A 298 -8.05 -5.21 -3.54
C ASN A 298 -8.37 -3.90 -4.26
N LEU A 299 -8.24 -3.84 -5.59
CA LEU A 299 -8.67 -2.66 -6.35
C LEU A 299 -10.16 -2.37 -6.17
N ASN A 300 -10.99 -3.41 -6.18
CA ASN A 300 -12.44 -3.26 -6.08
C ASN A 300 -12.93 -3.00 -4.64
N THR A 301 -12.26 -3.56 -3.63
CA THR A 301 -12.73 -3.47 -2.24
C THR A 301 -12.00 -2.44 -1.40
N LYS A 302 -10.73 -2.18 -1.70
CA LYS A 302 -9.82 -1.32 -0.93
C LYS A 302 -8.84 -0.61 -1.86
N PRO A 303 -9.31 0.26 -2.78
CA PRO A 303 -8.45 0.89 -3.79
C PRO A 303 -7.27 1.65 -3.16
N ASN A 304 -7.49 2.31 -2.02
CA ASN A 304 -6.45 3.04 -1.29
C ASN A 304 -5.38 2.14 -0.64
N ARG A 305 -5.56 0.81 -0.64
CA ARG A 305 -4.65 -0.17 -0.03
C ARG A 305 -4.42 -1.37 -0.94
N ALA A 306 -4.36 -1.15 -2.26
CA ALA A 306 -4.22 -2.21 -3.25
C ALA A 306 -3.01 -3.11 -2.97
N GLN A 307 -1.89 -2.51 -2.53
CA GLN A 307 -0.62 -3.17 -2.22
C GLN A 307 -0.67 -4.04 -0.95
N GLY A 308 -1.68 -3.84 -0.10
CA GLY A 308 -1.86 -4.57 1.15
C GLY A 308 -1.17 -3.96 2.38
N ILE A 309 -1.57 -4.45 3.56
CA ILE A 309 -1.21 -3.85 4.85
C ILE A 309 0.30 -3.87 5.11
N LEU A 310 1.00 -4.97 4.81
CA LEU A 310 2.43 -5.05 5.09
C LEU A 310 3.24 -4.14 4.17
N TYR A 311 2.75 -3.89 2.95
CA TYR A 311 3.41 -2.97 2.02
C TYR A 311 3.44 -1.55 2.58
N GLU A 312 2.33 -1.06 3.15
CA GLU A 312 2.27 0.27 3.78
C GLU A 312 3.26 0.39 4.94
N VAL A 313 3.49 -0.68 5.69
CA VAL A 313 4.43 -0.68 6.83
C VAL A 313 5.88 -0.67 6.34
N GLY A 314 6.21 -1.38 5.26
CA GLY A 314 7.57 -1.48 4.75
C GLY A 314 8.01 -0.34 3.82
N SER A 315 7.09 0.29 3.09
CA SER A 315 7.42 1.24 2.02
C SER A 315 7.78 2.66 2.49
N ASN A 316 8.13 2.84 3.76
CA ASN A 316 8.33 4.13 4.42
C ASN A 316 9.75 4.71 4.31
N LYS A 317 10.49 4.40 3.23
CA LYS A 317 11.87 4.89 3.05
C LYS A 317 11.91 6.42 3.03
N GLU A 318 11.02 7.06 2.26
CA GLU A 318 10.94 8.52 2.18
C GLU A 318 10.80 9.18 3.58
N PHE A 319 9.93 8.61 4.43
CA PHE A 319 9.73 9.10 5.79
C PHE A 319 10.97 8.86 6.67
N THR A 320 11.62 7.71 6.51
CA THR A 320 12.85 7.40 7.25
C THR A 320 13.97 8.35 6.87
N ASP A 321 14.16 8.59 5.58
CA ASP A 321 15.21 9.48 5.06
C ASP A 321 14.98 10.92 5.54
N LYS A 322 13.71 11.30 5.77
CA LYS A 322 13.30 12.57 6.40
C LYS A 322 13.34 12.56 7.94
N GLY A 323 13.87 11.52 8.57
CA GLY A 323 14.07 11.42 10.02
C GLY A 323 12.88 10.85 10.82
N LEU A 324 11.81 10.39 10.16
CA LEU A 324 10.61 9.81 10.79
C LEU A 324 10.71 8.28 10.96
N ALA A 325 11.91 7.76 11.20
CA ALA A 325 12.19 6.31 11.27
C ALA A 325 11.48 5.59 12.44
N GLN A 326 10.86 6.29 13.39
CA GLN A 326 10.28 5.73 14.61
C GLN A 326 8.75 5.65 14.63
N LEU A 327 8.07 5.83 13.49
CA LEU A 327 6.60 5.85 13.39
C LEU A 327 5.93 4.58 13.98
N PHE A 328 6.58 3.42 13.91
CA PHE A 328 6.01 2.13 14.34
C PHE A 328 6.74 1.49 15.54
N VAL A 329 7.70 2.19 16.13
CA VAL A 329 8.39 1.69 17.33
C VAL A 329 7.58 2.13 18.55
N PRO A 330 6.99 1.21 19.34
CA PRO A 330 6.38 1.61 20.60
C PRO A 330 7.46 2.31 21.44
N PRO A 331 7.16 3.47 22.06
CA PRO A 331 8.14 4.18 22.85
C PRO A 331 8.74 3.20 23.83
N LYS A 332 10.06 3.01 23.78
CA LYS A 332 10.76 2.17 24.76
C LYS A 332 10.27 2.67 26.12
N LYS A 333 9.56 1.81 26.87
CA LYS A 333 9.39 2.03 28.31
C LYS A 333 10.78 2.40 28.79
N LYS A 334 10.95 3.61 29.34
CA LYS A 334 12.23 4.03 29.91
C LYS A 334 12.65 2.87 30.78
N ALA A 335 13.69 2.15 30.36
CA ALA A 335 14.26 1.12 31.20
C ALA A 335 14.63 1.88 32.47
N GLU A 336 14.01 1.53 33.59
CA GLU A 336 14.54 1.91 34.89
C GLU A 336 16.00 1.50 34.82
N LEU A 337 16.88 2.50 34.83
CA LEU A 337 18.31 2.28 34.83
C LEU A 337 18.55 1.23 35.91
N PRO A 338 19.16 0.08 35.59
CA PRO A 338 19.48 -0.89 36.62
C PRO A 338 20.32 -0.13 37.63
N VAL A 339 19.78 0.01 38.85
CA VAL A 339 20.52 0.51 40.00
C VAL A 339 21.79 -0.32 40.01
N LYS A 340 22.92 0.31 39.64
CA LYS A 340 24.22 -0.33 39.66
C LYS A 340 24.39 -0.87 41.07
N LYS A 341 24.22 -2.17 41.27
CA LYS A 341 24.82 -2.86 42.41
C LYS A 341 26.31 -2.64 42.23
N VAL A 342 26.85 -1.74 43.03
CA VAL A 342 28.27 -1.44 43.11
C VAL A 342 28.95 -2.76 43.45
N ALA A 343 29.65 -3.32 42.46
CA ALA A 343 30.54 -4.43 42.67
C ALA A 343 31.66 -3.94 43.60
N GLN A 344 31.81 -4.60 44.75
CA GLN A 344 33.03 -4.53 45.54
C GLN A 344 34.18 -4.98 44.63
N LYS A 345 34.99 -4.01 44.19
CA LYS A 345 36.28 -4.29 43.60
C LYS A 345 37.32 -4.31 44.71
N SER A 346 38.07 -5.41 44.68
CA SER A 346 39.26 -5.75 45.42
C SER A 346 40.26 -4.60 45.58
N ALA A 347 40.89 -4.58 46.75
CA ALA A 347 42.00 -3.72 47.12
C ALA A 347 43.14 -3.73 46.10
N VAL A 348 43.59 -2.54 45.69
CA VAL A 348 44.97 -2.26 45.28
C VAL A 348 45.32 -0.83 45.71
N GLU A 349 46.46 -0.79 46.41
CA GLU A 349 47.39 0.23 46.91
C GLU A 349 47.16 1.76 46.80
N VAL A 350 47.63 2.37 47.88
CA VAL A 350 47.54 3.76 48.33
C VAL A 350 48.59 4.62 47.63
N PHE A 351 48.19 5.80 47.14
CA PHE A 351 49.07 6.95 47.00
C PHE A 351 48.38 8.16 47.62
N ASN A 352 48.92 8.63 48.75
CA ASN A 352 48.35 9.70 49.56
C ASN A 352 49.23 10.95 49.35
N PRO A 353 48.78 11.99 48.61
CA PRO A 353 49.48 13.26 48.60
C PRO A 353 49.24 14.00 49.92
N GLU A 354 50.32 14.38 50.61
CA GLU A 354 50.26 15.25 51.79
C GLU A 354 49.87 16.67 51.37
N PHE A 355 48.82 17.21 51.99
CA PHE A 355 48.43 18.61 51.87
C PHE A 355 48.87 19.35 53.14
N GLU A 356 49.59 20.46 52.98
CA GLU A 356 49.89 21.38 54.07
C GLU A 356 48.60 22.02 54.61
N LYS A 357 48.47 22.04 55.94
CA LYS A 357 47.35 22.67 56.65
C LYS A 357 47.45 24.19 56.53
N ILE A 358 46.45 24.80 55.92
CA ILE A 358 46.20 26.24 56.01
C ILE A 358 45.45 26.49 57.33
N GLU A 359 46.07 27.21 58.26
CA GLU A 359 45.40 27.72 59.47
C GLU A 359 44.70 29.05 59.12
N LEU A 360 43.38 29.09 59.31
CA LEU A 360 42.58 30.31 59.16
C LEU A 360 42.54 31.06 60.51
N PRO A 361 42.75 32.39 60.54
CA PRO A 361 42.69 33.18 61.77
C PRO A 361 41.26 33.35 62.30
N GLU A 362 41.13 33.30 63.63
CA GLU A 362 39.87 33.52 64.36
C GLU A 362 39.32 34.93 64.14
N PHE A 363 38.05 35.02 63.76
CA PHE A 363 37.34 36.28 63.55
C PHE A 363 36.40 36.56 64.73
N GLU A 364 36.69 37.61 65.50
CA GLU A 364 35.81 38.08 66.57
C GLU A 364 34.52 38.73 66.03
N PRO A 365 33.35 38.45 66.63
CA PRO A 365 32.06 38.90 66.11
C PRO A 365 31.79 40.39 66.41
N LYS A 366 31.62 41.20 65.35
CA LYS A 366 31.03 42.55 65.45
C LYS A 366 29.52 42.47 65.72
N LYS A 367 29.08 43.13 66.80
CA LYS A 367 27.67 43.32 67.19
C LYS A 367 26.85 43.97 66.06
N ILE A 368 25.82 43.27 65.58
CA ILE A 368 24.80 43.83 64.70
C ILE A 368 23.61 44.31 65.53
N VAL A 369 23.27 45.58 65.31
CA VAL A 369 22.15 46.32 65.92
C VAL A 369 20.82 45.78 65.40
N LYS A 370 19.86 45.56 66.31
CA LYS A 370 18.50 45.07 66.02
C LYS A 370 17.70 46.08 65.17
N THR A 371 17.46 45.75 63.91
CA THR A 371 16.42 46.39 63.08
C THR A 371 15.08 45.66 63.25
N LYS A 372 14.00 46.43 63.47
CA LYS A 372 12.65 45.94 63.72
C LYS A 372 12.13 45.06 62.56
N PRO A 373 11.41 43.96 62.84
CA PRO A 373 10.89 43.07 61.80
C PRO A 373 9.84 43.78 60.95
N LYS A 374 10.05 43.80 59.63
CA LYS A 374 9.02 44.12 58.65
C LYS A 374 7.89 43.10 58.79
N LYS A 375 6.65 43.59 58.96
CA LYS A 375 5.43 42.79 58.84
C LYS A 375 5.47 41.99 57.54
N VAL A 376 5.59 40.68 57.65
CA VAL A 376 5.35 39.76 56.54
C VAL A 376 3.86 39.84 56.23
N VAL A 377 3.52 40.53 55.15
CA VAL A 377 2.19 40.48 54.56
C VAL A 377 1.97 39.03 54.14
N ALA A 378 0.98 38.37 54.73
CA ALA A 378 0.56 37.04 54.35
C ALA A 378 0.32 37.02 52.84
N LYS A 379 1.14 36.24 52.12
CA LYS A 379 0.97 36.01 50.69
C LYS A 379 -0.37 35.30 50.52
N LYS A 380 -1.37 36.02 50.03
CA LYS A 380 -2.68 35.50 49.67
C LYS A 380 -2.42 34.33 48.72
N ILE A 381 -2.80 33.12 49.14
CA ILE A 381 -2.76 31.94 48.28
C ILE A 381 -3.76 32.23 47.17
N GLU A 382 -3.28 32.52 45.97
CA GLU A 382 -4.14 32.61 44.80
C GLU A 382 -4.72 31.21 44.58
N GLU A 383 -6.04 31.11 44.66
CA GLU A 383 -6.76 29.88 44.35
C GLU A 383 -6.40 29.44 42.92
N PRO A 384 -6.20 28.12 42.66
CA PRO A 384 -5.85 27.64 41.34
C PRO A 384 -6.96 28.01 40.35
N VAL A 385 -6.65 28.88 39.39
CA VAL A 385 -7.57 29.27 38.32
C VAL A 385 -7.87 28.02 37.47
N VAL A 386 -9.07 27.48 37.61
CA VAL A 386 -9.55 26.37 36.77
C VAL A 386 -9.60 26.86 35.32
N LYS A 387 -8.80 26.26 34.45
CA LYS A 387 -8.73 26.60 33.02
C LYS A 387 -10.03 26.13 32.34
N LYS A 388 -10.88 27.07 31.93
CA LYS A 388 -12.11 26.82 31.17
C LYS A 388 -11.83 26.69 29.67
N SER A 389 -12.59 25.86 28.97
CA SER A 389 -12.55 25.76 27.50
C SER A 389 -13.10 27.03 26.82
N SER A 390 -12.69 27.24 25.57
CA SER A 390 -13.20 28.29 24.69
C SER A 390 -14.71 28.23 24.54
N PHE A 391 -15.30 27.02 24.56
CA PHE A 391 -16.75 26.85 24.54
C PHE A 391 -17.40 27.40 25.82
N ALA A 392 -16.87 27.06 26.99
CA ALA A 392 -17.37 27.57 28.27
C ALA A 392 -17.23 29.10 28.38
N ILE A 393 -16.10 29.64 27.90
CA ILE A 393 -15.86 31.09 27.86
C ILE A 393 -16.90 31.77 26.97
N SER A 394 -17.15 31.25 25.76
CA SER A 394 -18.17 31.80 24.86
C SER A 394 -19.59 31.69 25.44
N SER A 395 -19.91 30.59 26.13
CA SER A 395 -21.20 30.38 26.79
C SER A 395 -21.44 31.40 27.91
N GLU A 396 -20.44 31.62 28.77
CA GLU A 396 -20.49 32.63 29.84
C GLU A 396 -20.51 34.05 29.28
N PHE A 397 -19.77 34.32 28.21
CA PHE A 397 -19.76 35.62 27.54
C PHE A 397 -21.14 35.94 26.96
N ARG A 398 -21.78 34.99 26.27
CA ARG A 398 -23.13 35.15 25.73
C ARG A 398 -24.11 35.54 26.83
N GLU A 399 -24.08 34.87 27.97
CA GLU A 399 -24.97 35.14 29.11
C GLU A 399 -24.69 36.46 29.78
N LYS A 400 -23.41 36.78 30.02
CA LYS A 400 -22.99 38.02 30.67
C LYS A 400 -23.46 39.26 29.91
N TYR A 401 -23.49 39.18 28.59
CA TYR A 401 -23.91 40.29 27.71
C TYR A 401 -25.29 40.11 27.09
N ASN A 402 -26.04 39.08 27.51
CA ASN A 402 -27.36 38.72 27.01
C ASN A 402 -27.48 38.73 25.47
N LEU A 403 -26.52 38.10 24.81
CA LEU A 403 -26.45 38.04 23.34
C LEU A 403 -27.36 36.91 22.82
N ALA A 404 -28.04 37.19 21.70
CA ALA A 404 -28.87 36.21 21.00
C ALA A 404 -28.04 35.04 20.45
N GLU A 405 -26.84 35.33 19.95
CA GLU A 405 -25.88 34.32 19.52
C GLU A 405 -24.42 34.77 19.78
N VAL A 406 -23.53 33.81 20.02
CA VAL A 406 -22.07 34.03 20.13
C VAL A 406 -21.32 32.95 19.36
N GLU A 407 -20.36 33.35 18.52
CA GLU A 407 -19.46 32.44 17.80
C GLU A 407 -18.40 31.86 18.76
N VAL A 408 -18.15 30.56 18.64
CA VAL A 408 -17.08 29.87 19.36
C VAL A 408 -15.79 29.97 18.54
N ASP A 409 -14.71 30.45 19.15
CA ASP A 409 -13.39 30.48 18.52
C ASP A 409 -12.86 29.06 18.34
N LEU A 410 -13.02 28.51 17.12
CA LEU A 410 -12.61 27.14 16.81
C LEU A 410 -11.09 26.95 16.79
N GLU A 411 -10.30 28.02 16.57
CA GLU A 411 -8.84 27.93 16.58
C GLU A 411 -8.33 27.71 18.00
N ARG A 412 -8.89 28.42 18.98
CA ARG A 412 -8.63 28.16 20.39
C ARG A 412 -9.22 26.84 20.85
N PHE A 413 -10.44 26.53 20.40
CA PHE A 413 -11.16 25.31 20.76
C PHE A 413 -10.41 24.03 20.39
N LYS A 414 -9.62 24.06 19.31
CA LYS A 414 -8.73 22.96 18.91
C LYS A 414 -7.83 22.48 20.05
N TYR A 415 -7.33 23.41 20.85
CA TYR A 415 -6.35 23.15 21.91
C TYR A 415 -6.98 22.83 23.28
N ASP A 416 -8.30 22.96 23.44
CA ASP A 416 -8.98 22.72 24.71
C ASP A 416 -9.03 21.24 25.08
N TYR A 417 -9.06 20.36 24.08
CA TYR A 417 -9.03 18.90 24.29
C TYR A 417 -8.32 18.19 23.13
N VAL A 418 -7.08 17.75 23.31
CA VAL A 418 -6.33 17.08 22.24
C VAL A 418 -6.62 15.58 22.25
N PHE A 419 -7.20 15.05 21.17
CA PHE A 419 -7.42 13.61 21.04
C PHE A 419 -6.09 12.89 20.81
N SER A 420 -5.79 11.87 21.62
CA SER A 420 -4.66 10.97 21.32
C SER A 420 -4.99 10.11 20.10
N LEU A 421 -3.98 9.73 19.31
CA LEU A 421 -4.16 8.84 18.14
C LEU A 421 -4.89 7.54 18.52
N SER A 422 -4.57 6.98 19.69
CA SER A 422 -5.23 5.76 20.20
C SER A 422 -6.72 5.96 20.52
N THR A 423 -7.11 7.18 20.90
CA THR A 423 -8.49 7.57 21.13
C THR A 423 -9.22 7.72 19.80
N ILE A 424 -8.58 8.34 18.81
CA ILE A 424 -9.13 8.52 17.46
C ILE A 424 -9.42 7.16 16.81
N GLU A 425 -8.45 6.24 16.82
CA GLU A 425 -8.61 4.90 16.23
C GLU A 425 -9.74 4.08 16.86
N LYS A 426 -9.96 4.24 18.17
CA LYS A 426 -11.06 3.56 18.89
C LYS A 426 -12.41 4.21 18.64
N LEU A 427 -12.44 5.53 18.53
CA LEU A 427 -13.68 6.30 18.36
C LEU A 427 -14.18 6.27 16.92
N LYS A 428 -13.30 6.38 15.93
CA LYS A 428 -13.65 6.47 14.51
C LYS A 428 -14.69 5.43 14.05
N PRO A 429 -14.50 4.10 14.24
CA PRO A 429 -15.49 3.12 13.77
C PRO A 429 -16.83 3.21 14.53
N LYS A 430 -16.83 3.66 15.79
CA LYS A 430 -18.08 3.87 16.53
C LYS A 430 -18.80 5.11 16.02
N ILE A 431 -18.06 6.20 15.84
CA ILE A 431 -18.58 7.49 15.36
C ILE A 431 -19.17 7.36 13.96
N GLU A 432 -18.55 6.58 13.07
CA GLU A 432 -19.10 6.30 11.74
C GLU A 432 -20.49 5.63 11.82
N ILE A 433 -20.70 4.70 12.74
CA ILE A 433 -21.99 4.02 12.94
C ILE A 433 -23.02 5.00 13.54
N PHE A 434 -22.64 5.78 14.55
CA PHE A 434 -23.52 6.74 15.21
C PHE A 434 -23.89 7.94 14.32
N SER A 435 -23.05 8.28 13.35
CA SER A 435 -23.27 9.41 12.44
C SER A 435 -24.07 9.04 11.18
N GLN A 436 -24.50 7.78 11.03
CA GLN A 436 -25.40 7.37 9.96
C GLN A 436 -26.79 7.95 10.16
N VAL A 437 -27.44 8.35 9.07
CA VAL A 437 -28.80 8.93 9.08
C VAL A 437 -29.82 8.00 9.72
N SER A 438 -29.73 6.69 9.47
CA SER A 438 -30.62 5.67 10.06
C SER A 438 -30.47 5.64 11.59
N SER A 439 -29.23 5.57 12.08
CA SER A 439 -28.89 5.59 13.50
C SER A 439 -29.36 6.88 14.18
N LEU A 440 -29.07 8.05 13.58
CA LEU A 440 -29.48 9.35 14.10
C LEU A 440 -31.01 9.50 14.16
N ARG A 441 -31.74 9.01 13.15
CA ARG A 441 -33.22 9.03 13.15
C ARG A 441 -33.78 8.12 14.24
N ALA A 442 -33.20 6.94 14.44
CA ALA A 442 -33.60 6.02 15.49
C ALA A 442 -33.37 6.64 16.88
N MET A 443 -32.18 7.21 17.12
CA MET A 443 -31.83 7.88 18.38
C MET A 443 -32.66 9.15 18.62
N LYS A 444 -32.98 9.94 17.58
CA LYS A 444 -33.89 11.08 17.69
C LYS A 444 -35.29 10.64 18.11
N LYS A 445 -35.81 9.57 17.50
CA LYS A 445 -37.16 9.06 17.76
C LYS A 445 -37.29 8.38 19.12
N ASN A 446 -36.34 7.52 19.49
CA ASN A 446 -36.43 6.66 20.66
C ASN A 446 -35.76 7.28 21.90
N ASP A 447 -34.59 7.90 21.71
CA ASP A 447 -33.75 8.42 22.81
C ASP A 447 -33.83 9.95 22.95
N LYS A 448 -34.65 10.63 22.11
CA LYS A 448 -34.81 12.09 22.08
C LYS A 448 -33.49 12.85 21.84
N LEU A 449 -32.58 12.27 21.07
CA LEU A 449 -31.26 12.85 20.75
C LEU A 449 -31.39 14.30 20.24
N GLY A 450 -30.53 15.19 20.75
CA GLY A 450 -30.48 16.60 20.38
C GLY A 450 -31.43 17.50 21.17
N THR A 451 -32.21 16.94 22.11
CA THR A 451 -33.07 17.70 23.03
C THR A 451 -32.37 17.96 24.37
N GLN A 452 -32.96 18.80 25.22
CA GLN A 452 -32.44 19.03 26.57
C GLN A 452 -32.37 17.73 27.41
N ALA A 453 -33.24 16.75 27.15
CA ALA A 453 -33.22 15.46 27.85
C ALA A 453 -32.00 14.61 27.45
N ALA A 454 -31.65 14.59 26.16
CA ALA A 454 -30.53 13.84 25.60
C ALA A 454 -29.68 14.74 24.67
N PRO A 455 -28.85 15.63 25.24
CA PRO A 455 -27.98 16.51 24.47
C PRO A 455 -26.79 15.75 23.87
N ILE A 456 -26.20 16.30 22.80
CA ILE A 456 -25.01 15.74 22.19
C ILE A 456 -23.76 16.13 23.01
N PRO A 457 -22.82 15.20 23.28
CA PRO A 457 -21.55 15.55 23.91
C PRO A 457 -20.70 16.50 23.04
N LEU A 458 -20.15 17.55 23.64
CA LEU A 458 -19.30 18.52 22.95
C LEU A 458 -18.05 17.87 22.32
N ARG A 459 -17.43 16.90 23.01
CA ARG A 459 -16.29 16.13 22.46
C ARG A 459 -16.64 15.42 21.16
N PHE A 460 -17.87 14.95 21.00
CA PHE A 460 -18.31 14.27 19.77
C PHE A 460 -18.31 15.24 18.59
N ILE A 461 -18.88 16.43 18.77
CA ILE A 461 -18.88 17.47 17.74
C ILE A 461 -17.47 17.97 17.44
N LYS A 462 -16.66 18.18 18.49
CA LYS A 462 -15.25 18.55 18.34
C LYS A 462 -14.49 17.54 17.49
N PHE A 463 -14.67 16.24 17.77
CA PHE A 463 -14.05 15.17 16.99
C PHE A 463 -14.43 15.24 15.51
N LEU A 464 -15.71 15.43 15.21
CA LEU A 464 -16.18 15.48 13.82
C LEU A 464 -15.61 16.68 13.04
N ILE A 465 -15.45 17.83 13.70
CA ILE A 465 -14.84 19.03 13.11
C ILE A 465 -13.34 18.79 12.85
N GLU A 466 -12.60 18.24 13.82
CA GLU A 466 -11.15 18.04 13.70
C GLU A 466 -10.75 16.88 12.79
N ALA A 467 -11.59 15.85 12.69
CA ALA A 467 -11.38 14.71 11.80
C ALA A 467 -11.85 14.96 10.36
N GLU A 468 -12.32 16.18 10.05
CA GLU A 468 -12.86 16.57 8.74
C GLU A 468 -14.02 15.64 8.27
N GLU A 469 -14.83 15.15 9.21
CA GLU A 469 -15.94 14.24 8.96
C GLU A 469 -17.18 15.03 8.48
N HIS A 470 -17.05 15.75 7.37
CA HIS A 470 -18.07 16.65 6.83
C HIS A 470 -19.43 15.97 6.66
N LYS A 471 -19.45 14.76 6.10
CA LYS A 471 -20.66 13.96 5.88
C LYS A 471 -21.41 13.70 7.18
N SER A 472 -20.69 13.43 8.26
CA SER A 472 -21.25 13.13 9.57
C SER A 472 -21.90 14.37 10.19
N LEU A 473 -21.26 15.53 10.09
CA LEU A 473 -21.83 16.82 10.53
C LEU A 473 -23.09 17.18 9.73
N PHE A 474 -23.07 17.01 8.40
CA PHE A 474 -24.26 17.22 7.57
C PHE A 474 -25.41 16.29 7.94
N ASN A 475 -25.13 15.01 8.23
CA ASN A 475 -26.17 14.08 8.66
C ASN A 475 -26.83 14.50 9.98
N ILE A 476 -26.04 15.02 10.94
CA ILE A 476 -26.54 15.52 12.22
C ILE A 476 -27.47 16.70 11.99
N ILE A 477 -27.03 17.70 11.21
CA ILE A 477 -27.84 18.89 10.89
C ILE A 477 -29.13 18.47 10.16
N MET A 478 -29.02 17.58 9.17
CA MET A 478 -30.18 17.10 8.41
C MET A 478 -31.21 16.37 9.28
N VAL A 479 -30.77 15.60 10.29
CA VAL A 479 -31.67 14.82 11.14
C VAL A 479 -32.20 15.62 12.32
N LEU A 480 -31.37 16.40 12.99
CA LEU A 480 -31.74 17.14 14.21
C LEU A 480 -32.34 18.51 13.90
N GLY A 481 -31.93 19.13 12.79
CA GLY A 481 -32.24 20.51 12.41
C GLY A 481 -31.02 21.43 12.59
N ASP A 482 -31.21 22.70 12.26
CA ASP A 482 -30.14 23.72 12.31
C ASP A 482 -29.66 24.03 13.73
N SER A 483 -30.46 23.73 14.75
CA SER A 483 -30.14 23.96 16.15
C SER A 483 -30.47 22.76 17.03
N PHE A 484 -29.57 22.40 17.94
CA PHE A 484 -29.75 21.28 18.88
C PHE A 484 -28.97 21.50 20.18
N TYR A 485 -29.33 20.75 21.23
CA TYR A 485 -28.68 20.84 22.53
C TYR A 485 -27.35 20.09 22.58
N ILE A 486 -26.34 20.73 23.17
CA ILE A 486 -25.04 20.15 23.51
C ILE A 486 -24.82 20.17 25.02
N PHE A 487 -24.07 19.16 25.48
CA PHE A 487 -23.55 19.06 26.83
C PHE A 487 -22.02 19.20 26.80
N ASN A 488 -21.49 20.13 27.60
CA ASN A 488 -20.05 20.34 27.71
C ASN A 488 -19.43 19.25 28.60
N ASP A 489 -18.87 18.23 27.96
CA ASP A 489 -18.12 17.14 28.60
C ASP A 489 -16.60 17.37 28.59
N ILE A 490 -16.13 18.55 28.17
CA ILE A 490 -14.70 18.91 28.16
C ILE A 490 -14.28 19.49 29.51
N ASP A 491 -15.08 20.40 30.06
CA ASP A 491 -14.80 21.07 31.33
C ASP A 491 -15.36 20.30 32.54
N GLU A 492 -14.55 20.14 33.57
CA GLU A 492 -14.99 19.54 34.83
C GLU A 492 -15.96 20.48 35.57
N ASN A 493 -17.01 19.91 36.18
CA ASN A 493 -18.04 20.61 36.96
C ASN A 493 -19.01 21.53 36.19
N ILE A 494 -19.05 21.46 34.85
CA ILE A 494 -20.07 22.17 34.06
C ILE A 494 -21.19 21.19 33.67
N SER A 495 -22.33 21.26 34.35
CA SER A 495 -23.53 20.45 34.03
C SER A 495 -24.47 21.11 33.01
N LYS A 496 -24.09 22.30 32.54
CA LYS A 496 -24.92 23.15 31.70
C LYS A 496 -25.10 22.55 30.31
N LYS A 497 -26.32 22.69 29.79
CA LYS A 497 -26.70 22.32 28.42
C LYS A 497 -26.98 23.60 27.65
N ASP A 498 -26.35 23.76 26.50
CA ASP A 498 -26.45 24.92 25.63
C ASP A 498 -27.05 24.52 24.28
N VAL A 499 -27.82 25.42 23.67
CA VAL A 499 -28.30 25.23 22.29
C VAL A 499 -27.24 25.78 21.36
N ILE A 500 -26.87 25.01 20.35
CA ILE A 500 -25.89 25.45 19.37
C ILE A 500 -26.44 25.33 17.95
N LYS A 501 -25.84 26.10 17.05
CA LYS A 501 -26.02 26.03 15.60
C LYS A 501 -24.65 25.83 14.95
N ILE A 502 -24.59 24.88 14.02
CA ILE A 502 -23.39 24.61 13.22
C ILE A 502 -23.73 24.85 11.77
N ASN A 503 -22.93 25.68 11.09
CA ASN A 503 -23.11 25.98 9.68
C ASN A 503 -21.79 25.88 8.91
N ASN A 504 -21.92 25.49 7.64
CA ASN A 504 -20.87 25.50 6.63
C ASN A 504 -21.55 25.89 5.32
N ASN A 505 -21.46 27.17 4.96
CA ASN A 505 -22.10 27.74 3.78
C ASN A 505 -21.20 28.81 3.15
N GLU A 506 -21.69 29.44 2.09
CA GLU A 506 -20.96 30.51 1.39
C GLU A 506 -20.59 31.67 2.32
N ALA A 507 -21.48 32.05 3.24
CA ALA A 507 -21.22 33.10 4.22
C ALA A 507 -20.08 32.75 5.20
N THR A 508 -19.77 31.46 5.39
CA THR A 508 -18.64 31.00 6.21
C THR A 508 -17.40 30.63 5.39
N ASN A 509 -17.36 30.95 4.09
CA ASN A 509 -16.31 30.53 3.15
C ASN A 509 -16.08 29.02 3.18
N PHE A 510 -17.16 28.24 3.30
CA PHE A 510 -17.15 26.79 3.41
C PHE A 510 -16.35 26.22 4.60
N LYS A 511 -16.10 27.03 5.64
CA LYS A 511 -15.52 26.59 6.91
C LYS A 511 -16.63 26.33 7.92
N TRP A 512 -16.45 25.30 8.75
CA TRP A 512 -17.35 25.04 9.85
C TRP A 512 -17.28 26.18 10.87
N LYS A 513 -18.44 26.72 11.25
CA LYS A 513 -18.58 27.63 12.38
C LYS A 513 -19.59 27.09 13.37
N MET A 514 -19.38 27.39 14.64
CA MET A 514 -20.25 26.99 15.74
C MET A 514 -20.71 28.24 16.50
N HIS A 515 -22.02 28.35 16.67
CA HIS A 515 -22.66 29.45 17.39
C HIS A 515 -23.45 28.91 18.57
N ILE A 516 -23.33 29.56 19.74
CA ILE A 516 -24.14 29.28 20.93
C ILE A 516 -25.34 30.22 20.89
N LEU A 517 -26.55 29.67 20.93
CA LEU A 517 -27.81 30.40 20.83
C LEU A 517 -28.41 30.69 22.21
N GLU A 518 -29.24 31.71 22.30
CA GLU A 518 -30.14 31.91 23.44
C GLU A 518 -31.12 30.74 23.56
N LYS A 519 -31.39 30.32 24.80
CA LYS A 519 -32.37 29.26 25.07
C LYS A 519 -33.76 29.82 24.78
N LEU A 520 -34.47 29.19 23.86
CA LEU A 520 -35.90 29.41 23.63
C LEU A 520 -36.73 28.93 24.82
#